data_AF-A0A915CW68-F1
#
_entry.id   AF-A0A915CW68-F1
#
_cell.length_a   1.000
_cell.length_b   1.000
_cell.length_c   1.000
_cell.angle_alpha   90.00
_cell.angle_beta   90.00
_cell.angle_gamma   90.00
#
_symmetry.space_group_name_H-M   'P 1'
#
loop_
_entity.id
_entity.type
_entity.pdbx_description
1 polymer ?
#
loop_
_entity_poly.entity_id
_entity_poly.type
_entity_poly.pdbx_seq_one_letter_code
_entity_poly.pdbx_strand_id
1 'polypeptide(L)'
;MLPDASTRLAEDWIFQHDNDPKHASKLVKKFLSDNNVDVLKWPAQSPDLNPIEHLWKELDRRIRNRTRKKTGELFNALSKEWSKIFLDVVMKLLDSVPRRCEAVIAAKGTQLSIECVSMVFP
;
A
#
# COMPACT_ATOMS: atom_id res chain seq x y z
N MET A 1 11.66 -2.78 -9.94
CA MET A 1 10.25 -2.79 -10.35
C MET A 1 10.11 -3.26 -11.80
N LEU A 2 10.70 -2.60 -12.80
CA LEU A 2 10.55 -2.96 -14.23
C LEU A 2 11.86 -3.50 -14.82
N PRO A 3 12.40 -4.60 -14.26
CA PRO A 3 12.29 -5.83 -15.04
C PRO A 3 11.57 -6.98 -14.29
N ASP A 4 11.48 -6.89 -12.96
CA ASP A 4 10.86 -7.93 -12.14
C ASP A 4 9.35 -8.06 -12.38
N ALA A 5 8.62 -6.94 -12.52
CA ALA A 5 7.18 -6.97 -12.71
C ALA A 5 6.80 -7.60 -14.06
N SER A 6 7.49 -7.20 -15.14
CA SER A 6 7.25 -7.73 -16.49
C SER A 6 7.63 -9.20 -16.65
N THR A 7 8.48 -9.74 -15.79
CA THR A 7 8.89 -11.16 -15.83
C THR A 7 8.08 -12.04 -14.88
N ARG A 8 7.43 -11.47 -13.86
CA ARG A 8 6.82 -12.24 -12.76
C ARG A 8 5.31 -12.03 -12.61
N LEU A 9 4.74 -11.00 -13.23
CA LEU A 9 3.31 -10.71 -13.19
C LEU A 9 2.64 -11.07 -14.51
N ALA A 10 1.34 -11.36 -14.47
CA ALA A 10 0.52 -11.56 -15.67
C ALA A 10 0.49 -10.29 -16.52
N GLU A 11 0.22 -10.41 -17.81
CA GLU A 11 0.32 -9.28 -18.77
C GLU A 11 -0.58 -8.08 -18.39
N ASP A 12 -1.72 -8.31 -17.72
CA ASP A 12 -2.73 -7.29 -17.39
C ASP A 12 -2.61 -6.69 -15.98
N TRP A 13 -1.40 -6.55 -15.46
CA TRP A 13 -1.19 -5.95 -14.14
C TRP A 13 -1.35 -4.43 -14.17
N ILE A 14 -1.99 -3.87 -13.14
CA ILE A 14 -2.16 -2.42 -12.98
C ILE A 14 -1.30 -1.96 -11.80
N PHE A 15 -0.50 -0.91 -12.02
CA PHE A 15 0.29 -0.29 -10.96
C PHE A 15 -0.56 0.65 -10.12
N GLN A 16 -0.52 0.49 -8.80
CA GLN A 16 -1.08 1.46 -7.86
C GLN A 16 0.04 2.18 -7.11
N HIS A 17 -0.05 3.51 -7.06
CA HIS A 17 0.72 4.36 -6.16
C HIS A 17 -0.13 5.55 -5.70
N ASP A 18 0.30 6.25 -4.66
CA ASP A 18 -0.37 7.48 -4.23
C ASP A 18 -0.03 8.68 -5.13
N ASN A 19 -0.73 9.79 -4.89
CA ASN A 19 -0.50 11.06 -5.60
C ASN A 19 0.46 12.00 -4.84
N ASP A 20 1.43 11.48 -4.06
CA ASP A 20 2.47 12.35 -3.50
C ASP A 20 3.15 13.14 -4.65
N PRO A 21 3.46 14.44 -4.47
CA PRO A 21 4.07 15.26 -5.52
C PRO A 21 5.29 14.64 -6.21
N LYS A 22 6.08 13.83 -5.49
CA LYS A 22 7.24 13.11 -6.05
C LYS A 22 6.80 12.07 -7.08
N HIS A 23 5.72 11.34 -6.78
CA HIS A 23 5.13 10.29 -7.60
C HIS A 23 4.26 10.86 -8.74
N ALA A 24 3.65 12.03 -8.55
CA ALA A 24 2.83 12.71 -9.54
C ALA A 24 3.60 13.61 -10.52
N SER A 25 4.93 13.65 -10.42
CA SER A 25 5.80 14.49 -11.25
C SER A 25 5.74 14.12 -12.75
N LYS A 26 6.02 15.10 -13.62
CA LYS A 26 6.07 14.87 -15.08
C LYS A 26 7.08 13.78 -15.46
N LEU A 27 8.21 13.74 -14.76
CA LEU A 27 9.27 12.75 -15.01
C LEU A 27 8.76 11.33 -14.73
N VAL A 28 8.13 11.10 -13.57
CA VAL A 28 7.60 9.78 -13.20
C VAL A 28 6.48 9.36 -14.15
N LYS A 29 5.55 10.27 -14.48
CA LYS A 29 4.47 9.98 -15.44
C LYS A 29 5.01 9.61 -16.82
N LYS A 30 6.01 10.34 -17.31
CA LYS A 30 6.68 10.03 -18.57
C LYS A 30 7.36 8.66 -18.51
N PHE A 31 8.10 8.36 -17.45
CA PHE A 31 8.75 7.07 -17.27
C PHE A 31 7.76 5.91 -17.29
N LEU A 32 6.64 6.00 -16.57
CA LEU A 32 5.62 4.95 -16.54
C LEU A 32 4.96 4.76 -17.92
N SER A 33 4.66 5.86 -18.62
CA SER A 33 4.11 5.82 -19.98
C SER A 33 5.08 5.23 -20.99
N ASP A 34 6.37 5.61 -20.95
CA ASP A 34 7.40 5.12 -21.86
C ASP A 34 7.69 3.62 -21.65
N ASN A 35 7.30 3.05 -20.50
CA ASN A 35 7.45 1.63 -20.17
C ASN A 35 6.12 0.85 -20.22
N ASN A 36 5.06 1.41 -20.83
CA ASN A 36 3.75 0.76 -20.98
C ASN A 36 3.16 0.28 -19.64
N VAL A 37 3.33 1.05 -18.57
CA VAL A 37 2.76 0.72 -17.26
C VAL A 37 1.40 1.40 -17.10
N ASP A 38 0.36 0.60 -16.98
CA ASP A 38 -0.96 1.08 -16.61
C ASP A 38 -0.99 1.48 -15.14
N VAL A 39 -1.48 2.69 -14.86
CA VAL A 39 -1.54 3.26 -13.50
C VAL A 39 -2.98 3.40 -13.06
N LEU A 40 -3.32 2.82 -11.92
CA LEU A 40 -4.62 2.96 -11.29
C LEU A 40 -4.82 4.43 -10.88
N LYS A 41 -5.90 5.05 -11.37
CA LYS A 41 -6.27 6.40 -10.95
C LYS A 41 -6.62 6.39 -9.46
N TRP A 42 -5.85 7.13 -8.67
CA TRP A 42 -6.02 7.19 -7.23
C TRP A 42 -6.53 8.56 -6.77
N PRO A 43 -7.45 8.64 -5.79
CA PRO A 43 -7.84 9.91 -5.19
C PRO A 43 -6.71 10.50 -4.32
N ALA A 44 -6.60 11.84 -4.29
CA ALA A 44 -5.66 12.52 -3.41
C ALA A 44 -6.02 12.28 -1.93
N GLN A 45 -5.03 12.35 -1.03
CA GLN A 45 -5.21 12.29 0.42
C GLN A 45 -6.06 11.09 0.90
N SER A 46 -5.93 9.93 0.25
CA SER A 46 -6.70 8.73 0.56
C SER A 46 -5.83 7.59 1.09
N PRO A 47 -5.16 7.77 2.24
CA PRO A 47 -4.31 6.72 2.82
C PRO A 47 -5.13 5.51 3.29
N ASP A 48 -6.39 5.70 3.66
CA ASP A 48 -7.28 4.62 4.11
C ASP A 48 -7.52 3.57 3.02
N LEU A 49 -7.50 4.00 1.75
CA LEU A 49 -7.66 3.10 0.62
C LEU A 49 -6.34 2.39 0.27
N ASN A 50 -5.17 2.93 0.63
CA ASN A 50 -3.89 2.48 0.11
C ASN A 50 -3.44 1.18 0.82
N PRO A 51 -3.42 0.02 0.14
CA PRO A 51 -3.08 -1.25 0.77
C PRO A 51 -1.71 -1.25 1.46
N ILE A 52 -0.72 -0.56 0.88
CA ILE A 52 0.65 -0.58 1.43
C ILE A 52 0.75 0.14 2.78
N GLU A 53 -0.08 1.15 3.03
CA GLU A 53 -0.10 1.88 4.31
C GLU A 53 -0.52 0.97 5.47
N HIS A 54 -1.44 0.04 5.21
CA HIS A 54 -1.85 -0.93 6.24
C HIS A 54 -0.78 -1.98 6.48
N LEU A 55 -0.06 -2.41 5.45
CA LEU A 55 1.11 -3.28 5.61
C LEU A 55 2.20 -2.58 6.44
N TRP A 56 2.44 -1.28 6.21
CA TRP A 56 3.36 -0.50 7.03
C TRP A 56 2.92 -0.39 8.48
N LYS A 57 1.62 -0.16 8.74
CA LYS A 57 1.06 -0.16 10.11
C LYS A 57 1.23 -1.50 10.81
N GLU A 58 0.98 -2.62 10.11
CA GLU A 58 1.17 -3.96 10.66
C GLU A 58 2.65 -4.24 10.94
N LEU A 59 3.55 -3.84 10.03
CA LEU A 59 4.98 -3.97 10.23
C LEU A 59 5.43 -3.17 11.45
N ASP A 60 5.02 -1.91 11.58
CA ASP A 60 5.32 -1.06 12.73
C ASP A 60 4.82 -1.71 14.03
N ARG A 61 3.57 -2.22 14.06
CA ARG A 61 3.00 -2.93 15.21
C ARG A 61 3.89 -4.10 15.65
N ARG A 62 4.40 -4.90 14.72
CA ARG A 62 5.28 -6.06 15.01
C ARG A 62 6.63 -5.64 15.60
N ILE A 63 7.13 -4.46 15.25
CA ILE A 63 8.45 -3.99 15.71
C ILE A 63 8.38 -2.97 16.85
N ARG A 64 7.20 -2.44 17.20
CA ARG A 64 7.00 -1.34 18.15
C ARG A 64 7.57 -1.62 19.54
N ASN A 65 7.51 -2.87 19.98
CA ASN A 65 7.98 -3.29 21.31
C ASN A 65 9.46 -3.76 21.34
N ARG A 66 10.20 -3.64 20.23
CA ARG A 66 11.64 -3.97 20.22
C ARG A 66 12.48 -2.79 20.68
N THR A 67 13.38 -3.02 21.63
CA THR A 67 14.40 -2.04 22.02
C THR A 67 15.37 -1.82 20.87
N ARG A 68 15.40 -0.62 20.29
CA ARG A 68 16.23 -0.28 19.11
C ARG A 68 17.42 0.55 19.57
N LYS A 69 18.65 0.07 19.32
CA LYS A 69 19.87 0.81 19.68
C LYS A 69 20.63 1.36 18.46
N LYS A 70 20.49 0.74 17.27
CA LYS A 70 21.22 1.12 16.05
C LYS A 70 20.42 0.91 14.75
N THR A 71 20.70 1.71 13.72
CA THR A 71 19.99 1.69 12.41
C THR A 71 20.07 0.34 11.69
N GLY A 72 21.22 -0.34 11.70
CA GLY A 72 21.39 -1.65 11.06
C GLY A 72 20.57 -2.77 11.73
N GLU A 73 20.42 -2.71 13.05
CA GLU A 73 19.59 -3.66 13.80
C GLU A 73 18.10 -3.48 13.46
N LEU A 74 17.67 -2.22 13.24
CA LEU A 74 16.32 -1.91 12.81
C LEU A 74 16.02 -2.45 11.40
N PHE A 75 16.93 -2.25 10.44
CA PHE A 75 16.74 -2.79 9.09
C PHE A 75 16.61 -4.32 9.10
N ASN A 76 17.51 -5.01 9.82
CA ASN A 76 17.45 -6.47 9.94
C ASN A 76 16.15 -6.95 10.62
N ALA A 77 15.67 -6.22 11.64
CA ALA A 77 14.41 -6.52 12.29
C ALA A 77 13.21 -6.33 11.33
N LEU A 78 13.20 -5.23 10.57
CA LEU A 78 12.19 -4.95 9.55
C LEU A 78 12.15 -6.05 8.49
N SER A 79 13.29 -6.42 7.90
CA SER A 79 13.36 -7.47 6.89
C SER A 79 12.86 -8.82 7.41
N LYS A 80 13.19 -9.17 8.66
CA LYS A 80 12.73 -10.42 9.31
C LYS A 80 11.24 -10.43 9.59
N GLU A 81 10.64 -9.29 9.96
CA GLU A 81 9.18 -9.24 10.18
C GLU A 81 8.42 -9.16 8.87
N TRP A 82 8.96 -8.45 7.87
CA TRP A 82 8.42 -8.40 6.52
C TRP A 82 8.33 -9.78 5.88
N SER A 83 9.36 -10.62 6.01
CA SER A 83 9.34 -11.99 5.45
C SER A 83 8.31 -12.92 6.10
N LYS A 84 7.71 -12.51 7.25
CA LYS A 84 6.63 -13.24 7.92
C LYS A 84 5.25 -12.69 7.59
N ILE A 85 5.15 -11.61 6.80
CA ILE A 85 3.88 -11.15 6.27
C ILE A 85 3.58 -12.05 5.08
N PHE A 86 2.79 -13.09 5.34
CA PHE A 86 2.39 -14.04 4.32
C PHE A 86 1.39 -13.40 3.34
N LEU A 87 1.30 -14.00 2.16
CA LEU A 87 0.35 -13.63 1.12
C LEU A 87 -1.09 -13.55 1.63
N ASP A 88 -1.47 -14.33 2.64
CA ASP A 88 -2.84 -14.30 3.20
C ASP A 88 -3.21 -12.94 3.80
N VAL A 89 -2.27 -12.25 4.46
CA VAL A 89 -2.47 -10.89 4.98
C VAL A 89 -2.70 -9.93 3.83
N VAL A 90 -1.90 -10.04 2.77
CA VAL A 90 -2.02 -9.20 1.57
C VAL A 90 -3.36 -9.44 0.88
N MET A 91 -3.75 -10.70 0.69
CA MET A 91 -5.02 -11.07 0.03
C MET A 91 -6.23 -10.56 0.83
N LYS A 92 -6.26 -10.77 2.16
CA LYS A 92 -7.33 -10.21 3.02
C LYS A 92 -7.44 -8.69 2.91
N LEU A 93 -6.30 -8.02 2.74
CA LEU A 93 -6.25 -6.57 2.60
C LEU A 93 -6.77 -6.12 1.23
N LEU A 94 -6.47 -6.86 0.17
CA LEU A 94 -7.01 -6.62 -1.17
C LEU A 94 -8.52 -6.88 -1.21
N ASP A 95 -8.98 -7.97 -0.60
CA ASP A 95 -10.40 -8.33 -0.48
C ASP A 95 -11.22 -7.29 0.29
N SER A 96 -10.57 -6.49 1.15
CA SER A 96 -11.24 -5.39 1.85
C SER A 96 -11.36 -4.10 1.02
N VAL A 97 -10.58 -3.93 -0.05
CA VAL A 97 -10.57 -2.69 -0.86
C VAL A 97 -11.96 -2.30 -1.35
N PRO A 98 -12.79 -3.19 -1.94
CA PRO A 98 -14.12 -2.81 -2.42
C PRO A 98 -15.00 -2.25 -1.30
N ARG A 99 -15.04 -2.92 -0.15
CA ARG A 99 -15.81 -2.47 1.03
C ARG A 99 -15.32 -1.11 1.56
N ARG A 100 -14.00 -0.85 1.50
CA ARG A 100 -13.42 0.46 1.87
C ARG A 100 -13.84 1.56 0.91
N CYS A 101 -13.83 1.27 -0.39
CA CYS A 101 -14.32 2.21 -1.41
C CYS A 101 -15.80 2.55 -1.17
N GLU A 102 -16.65 1.55 -0.91
CA GLU A 102 -18.06 1.75 -0.57
C GLU A 102 -18.24 2.62 0.67
N ALA A 103 -17.46 2.36 1.73
CA ALA A 103 -17.50 3.16 2.94
C ALA A 103 -17.11 4.63 2.68
N VAL A 104 -16.07 4.88 1.88
CA VAL A 104 -15.66 6.26 1.50
C VAL A 104 -16.76 6.95 0.68
N ILE A 105 -17.41 6.22 -0.24
CA ILE A 105 -18.54 6.75 -1.03
C ILE A 105 -19.71 7.10 -0.10
N ALA A 106 -20.07 6.22 0.82
CA ALA A 106 -21.13 6.46 1.81
C ALA A 106 -20.82 7.66 2.72
N ALA A 107 -19.54 7.82 3.08
CA ALA A 107 -19.01 8.96 3.83
C ALA A 107 -18.84 10.24 2.97
N LYS A 108 -19.30 10.24 1.71
CA LYS A 108 -19.20 11.36 0.76
C LYS A 108 -17.77 11.88 0.58
N GLY A 109 -16.79 10.97 0.59
CA GLY A 109 -15.37 11.30 0.41
C GLY A 109 -14.66 11.83 1.65
N THR A 110 -15.29 11.79 2.83
CA THR A 110 -14.62 12.12 4.09
C THR A 110 -13.78 10.96 4.62
N GLN A 111 -12.83 11.26 5.49
CA GLN A 111 -11.96 10.26 6.11
C GLN A 111 -12.79 9.27 6.94
N LEU A 112 -12.49 7.98 6.83
CA LEU A 112 -13.19 6.96 7.62
C LEU A 112 -12.77 7.09 9.09
N SER A 113 -13.76 7.26 9.98
CA SER A 113 -13.53 7.32 11.43
C SER A 113 -13.00 6.00 11.97
N ILE A 114 -12.35 6.02 13.14
CA ILE A 114 -11.78 4.81 13.79
C ILE A 114 -12.84 3.70 13.97
N GLU A 115 -14.11 4.05 14.18
CA GLU A 115 -15.23 3.10 14.25
C GLU A 115 -15.58 2.48 12.89
N CYS A 116 -15.45 3.21 11.79
CA CYS A 116 -15.54 2.63 10.44
C CYS A 116 -14.30 1.80 10.10
N VAL A 117 -13.13 2.13 10.67
CA VAL A 117 -11.90 1.39 10.46
C VAL A 117 -11.98 -0.02 11.08
N SER A 118 -12.58 -0.20 12.25
CA SER A 118 -12.69 -1.54 12.87
C SER A 118 -13.71 -2.47 12.18
N MET A 119 -14.70 -1.92 11.46
CA MET A 119 -15.70 -2.71 10.72
C MET A 119 -15.24 -3.11 9.30
N VAL A 120 -14.25 -2.41 8.75
CA VAL A 120 -13.85 -2.56 7.34
C VAL A 120 -12.41 -3.08 7.19
N PHE A 121 -11.58 -2.96 8.22
CA PHE A 121 -10.21 -3.48 8.24
C PHE A 121 -10.11 -4.72 9.16
N PRO A 122 -9.49 -5.82 8.70
CA PRO A 122 -9.25 -7.00 9.53
C PRO A 122 -8.21 -6.78 10.63
#